data_AF-A0A139P087-F1
#
_entry.id   AF-A0A139P087-F1
#
_cell.length_a   1.000
_cell.length_b   1.000
_cell.length_c   1.000
_cell.angle_alpha   90.00
_cell.angle_beta   90.00
_cell.angle_gamma   90.00
#
_symmetry.space_group_name_H-M   'P 1'
#
loop_
_entity.id
_entity.type
_entity.pdbx_description
1 polymer ?
#
loop_
_entity_poly.entity_id
_entity_poly.type
_entity_poly.pdbx_seq_one_letter_code
_entity_poly.pdbx_strand_id
1 'polypeptide(L)'
;MPFNTRGLPYPEGYQVYHQYEIVKDINLENIKSGYKLLSENDKIVLSKLMKDRHFTLEDMANPQKGQIAKIFGQGGGTQIKFSTSVVWYEKMGVLKEVVK
;
A
#
# COMPACT_ATOMS: atom_id res chain seq x y z
N MET A 1 12.50 -7.44 -7.21
CA MET A 1 11.76 -8.72 -7.36
C MET A 1 11.48 -8.95 -8.83
N PRO A 2 11.80 -10.13 -9.39
CA PRO A 2 11.51 -10.46 -10.79
C PRO A 2 10.03 -10.32 -11.16
N PHE A 3 9.71 -10.15 -12.45
CA PHE A 3 8.32 -10.02 -12.91
C PHE A 3 7.51 -11.33 -12.78
N ASN A 4 8.12 -12.45 -13.18
CA ASN A 4 7.53 -13.79 -13.15
C ASN A 4 7.25 -14.35 -11.74
N THR A 5 7.58 -13.62 -10.68
CA THR A 5 7.22 -14.01 -9.32
C THR A 5 5.98 -13.29 -8.80
N ARG A 6 5.37 -12.41 -9.61
CA ARG A 6 4.31 -11.47 -9.19
C ARG A 6 2.87 -11.95 -9.41
N GLY A 7 2.65 -13.04 -10.15
CA GLY A 7 1.30 -13.57 -10.36
C GLY A 7 0.36 -12.64 -11.15
N LEU A 8 0.90 -11.80 -12.04
CA LEU A 8 0.13 -10.81 -12.80
C LEU A 8 -0.42 -11.39 -14.12
N PRO A 9 -1.58 -10.92 -14.61
CA PRO A 9 -2.21 -11.48 -15.83
C PRO A 9 -1.67 -10.90 -17.15
N TYR A 10 -0.87 -9.83 -17.08
CA TYR A 10 -0.35 -9.09 -18.24
C TYR A 10 1.17 -9.28 -18.37
N PRO A 11 1.78 -8.97 -19.54
CA PRO A 11 3.23 -9.06 -19.73
C PRO A 11 4.03 -7.97 -18.99
N GLU A 12 5.34 -8.17 -18.85
CA GLU A 12 6.25 -7.19 -18.27
C GLU A 12 6.24 -5.88 -19.09
N GLY A 13 6.16 -4.74 -18.40
CA GLY A 13 6.07 -3.42 -19.03
C GLY A 13 4.66 -2.95 -19.40
N TYR A 14 3.62 -3.79 -19.22
CA TYR A 14 2.24 -3.38 -19.50
C TYR A 14 1.72 -2.28 -18.54
N GLN A 15 2.09 -2.35 -17.26
CA GLN A 15 1.80 -1.30 -16.28
C GLN A 15 3.07 -0.51 -15.92
N VAL A 16 2.89 0.78 -15.63
CA VAL A 16 3.96 1.66 -15.15
C VAL A 16 4.55 1.08 -13.86
N TYR A 17 5.87 1.03 -13.79
CA TYR A 17 6.58 0.55 -12.61
C TYR A 17 6.75 1.68 -11.59
N HIS A 18 6.26 1.46 -10.37
CA HIS A 18 6.43 2.36 -9.24
C HIS A 18 7.27 1.67 -8.15
N GLN A 19 8.16 2.44 -7.51
CA GLN A 19 8.98 1.96 -6.41
C GLN A 19 8.79 2.89 -5.21
N TYR A 20 8.61 2.33 -4.02
CA TYR A 20 8.41 3.09 -2.78
C TYR A 20 9.44 2.70 -1.74
N GLU A 21 9.83 3.67 -0.92
CA GLU A 21 10.59 3.46 0.31
C GLU A 21 9.69 3.68 1.54
N ILE A 22 9.94 2.88 2.59
CA ILE A 22 9.33 3.08 3.91
C ILE A 22 10.19 4.13 4.63
N VAL A 23 9.67 5.34 4.80
CA VAL A 23 10.38 6.44 5.46
C VAL A 23 10.09 6.51 6.96
N LYS A 24 8.98 5.88 7.38
CA LYS A 24 8.60 5.68 8.79
C LYS A 24 8.01 4.29 8.94
N ASP A 25 8.27 3.65 10.07
CA ASP A 25 7.70 2.33 10.35
C ASP A 25 6.17 2.33 10.20
N ILE A 26 5.63 1.31 9.54
CA ILE A 26 4.18 1.12 9.42
C ILE A 26 3.69 0.59 10.76
N ASN A 27 3.30 1.51 11.64
CA ASN A 27 2.79 1.23 12.96
C ASN A 27 1.70 2.25 13.33
N LEU A 28 0.98 2.00 14.43
CA LEU A 28 -0.17 2.80 14.79
C LEU A 28 0.17 4.26 15.10
N GLU A 29 1.33 4.51 15.71
CA GLU A 29 1.80 5.85 16.06
C GLU A 29 2.05 6.70 14.82
N ASN A 30 2.79 6.16 13.85
CA ASN A 30 3.11 6.85 12.60
C ASN A 30 1.87 7.06 11.72
N ILE A 31 0.96 6.07 11.67
CA ILE A 31 -0.30 6.20 10.94
C ILE A 31 -1.20 7.28 11.58
N LYS A 32 -1.36 7.28 12.90
CA LYS A 32 -2.15 8.33 13.60
C LYS A 32 -1.54 9.72 13.42
N SER A 33 -0.22 9.81 13.48
CA SER A 33 0.50 11.07 13.27
C SER A 33 0.33 11.58 11.84
N GLY A 34 0.51 10.71 10.84
CA GLY A 34 0.28 11.04 9.43
C GLY A 34 -1.17 11.45 9.16
N TYR A 35 -2.15 10.73 9.70
CA TYR A 35 -3.58 11.06 9.56
C TYR A 35 -3.91 12.45 10.12
N LYS A 36 -3.35 12.82 11.27
CA LYS A 36 -3.55 14.15 11.87
C LYS A 36 -3.04 15.29 10.97
N LEU A 37 -1.95 15.04 10.24
CA LEU A 37 -1.29 15.99 9.34
C LEU A 37 -1.92 16.09 7.95
N LEU A 38 -2.86 15.19 7.60
CA LEU A 38 -3.62 15.30 6.36
C LEU A 38 -4.42 16.60 6.30
N SER A 39 -4.70 17.07 5.08
CA SER A 39 -5.67 18.14 4.85
C SER A 39 -7.07 17.71 5.32
N GLU A 40 -7.93 18.66 5.69
CA GLU A 40 -9.31 18.34 6.10
C GLU A 40 -10.09 17.60 5.01
N ASN A 41 -9.88 17.98 3.74
CA ASN A 41 -10.47 17.26 2.60
C ASN A 41 -9.99 15.81 2.53
N ASP A 42 -8.69 15.57 2.69
CA ASP A 42 -8.13 14.22 2.69
C ASP A 42 -8.63 13.38 3.88
N LYS A 43 -8.79 13.97 5.06
CA LYS A 43 -9.40 13.29 6.22
C LYS A 43 -10.83 12.88 5.94
N ILE A 44 -11.64 13.75 5.33
CA ILE A 44 -13.03 13.45 4.94
C ILE A 44 -13.06 12.28 3.95
N VAL A 45 -12.24 12.33 2.91
CA VAL A 45 -12.19 11.28 1.89
C VAL A 45 -11.72 9.96 2.48
N LEU A 46 -10.64 9.95 3.27
CA LEU A 46 -10.12 8.74 3.88
C LEU A 46 -11.10 8.16 4.92
N SER A 47 -11.74 9.00 5.74
CA SER A 47 -12.77 8.58 6.71
C SER A 47 -13.97 7.93 6.01
N LYS A 48 -14.42 8.51 4.89
CA LYS A 48 -15.49 7.92 4.09
C LYS A 48 -15.06 6.57 3.51
N LEU A 49 -13.85 6.49 2.97
CA LEU A 49 -13.29 5.25 2.42
C LEU A 49 -13.16 4.15 3.48
N MET A 50 -12.71 4.49 4.69
CA MET A 50 -12.63 3.61 5.86
C MET A 50 -14.00 3.05 6.24
N LYS A 51 -15.03 3.91 6.25
CA LYS A 51 -16.41 3.50 6.52
C LYS A 51 -16.95 2.57 5.43
N ASP A 52 -16.79 2.93 4.16
CA ASP A 52 -17.35 2.22 3.01
C ASP A 52 -16.66 0.87 2.76
N ARG A 53 -15.40 0.72 3.18
CA ARG A 53 -14.58 -0.48 2.97
C ARG A 53 -14.27 -1.24 4.27
N HIS A 54 -14.83 -0.80 5.39
CA HIS A 54 -14.71 -1.43 6.70
C HIS A 54 -13.27 -1.68 7.15
N PHE A 55 -12.43 -0.64 7.15
CA PHE A 55 -11.08 -0.69 7.72
C PHE A 55 -10.80 0.52 8.62
N THR A 56 -9.81 0.38 9.49
CA THR A 56 -9.42 1.33 10.53
C THR A 56 -7.97 1.81 10.34
N LEU A 57 -7.55 2.81 11.13
CA LEU A 57 -6.14 3.21 11.18
C LEU A 57 -5.28 2.08 11.75
N GLU A 58 -5.81 1.31 12.70
CA GLU A 58 -5.22 0.10 13.23
C GLU A 58 -5.00 -0.95 12.12
N ASP A 59 -5.95 -1.14 11.20
CA ASP A 59 -5.75 -2.04 10.04
C ASP A 59 -4.66 -1.51 9.10
N MET A 60 -4.59 -0.20 8.88
CA MET A 60 -3.53 0.40 8.06
C MET A 60 -2.14 0.22 8.69
N ALA A 61 -2.08 0.21 10.01
CA ALA A 61 -0.84 -0.03 10.76
C ALA A 61 -0.38 -1.50 10.75
N ASN A 62 -1.21 -2.43 10.26
CA ASN A 62 -0.93 -3.87 10.28
C ASN A 62 -1.10 -4.51 8.90
N PRO A 63 -0.28 -4.11 7.89
CA PRO A 63 -0.36 -4.70 6.57
C PRO A 63 -0.01 -6.19 6.60
N GLN A 64 -0.73 -6.98 5.81
CA GLN A 64 -0.51 -8.43 5.75
C GLN A 64 0.65 -8.75 4.81
N LYS A 65 1.51 -9.69 5.19
CA LYS A 65 2.61 -10.19 4.35
C LYS A 65 2.41 -11.66 4.07
N GLY A 66 2.61 -12.08 2.83
CA GLY A 66 2.44 -13.49 2.46
C GLY A 66 3.05 -13.83 1.10
N GLN A 67 3.03 -15.11 0.78
CA GLN A 67 3.48 -15.59 -0.52
C GLN A 67 2.40 -15.37 -1.59
N ILE A 68 2.83 -14.98 -2.79
CA ILE A 68 1.98 -14.89 -3.98
C ILE A 68 1.77 -16.31 -4.51
N ALA A 69 0.50 -16.73 -4.62
CA ALA A 69 0.14 -18.00 -5.21
C ALA A 69 0.60 -18.09 -6.69
N LYS A 70 0.81 -19.31 -7.19
CA LYS A 70 1.08 -19.51 -8.62
C LYS A 70 -0.23 -19.39 -9.41
N ILE A 71 -0.40 -18.28 -10.12
CA ILE A 71 -1.54 -17.96 -10.98
C ILE A 71 -1.06 -17.35 -12.29
N PHE A 72 -1.82 -17.52 -13.38
CA PHE A 72 -1.41 -17.08 -14.73
C PHE A 72 -0.04 -17.62 -15.17
N GLY A 73 0.33 -18.83 -14.73
CA GLY A 73 1.61 -19.47 -15.04
C GLY A 73 2.82 -18.92 -14.27
N GLN A 74 2.63 -17.97 -13.36
CA GLN A 74 3.70 -17.28 -12.63
C GLN A 74 3.35 -17.05 -11.15
N GLY A 75 4.31 -16.66 -10.31
CA GLY A 75 4.09 -16.44 -8.87
C GLY A 75 5.22 -16.96 -7.97
N GLY A 76 4.95 -17.08 -6.68
CA GLY A 76 5.91 -17.55 -5.67
C GLY A 76 6.74 -16.45 -5.00
N GLY A 77 6.60 -15.19 -5.42
CA GLY A 77 7.18 -14.04 -4.73
C GLY A 77 6.49 -13.72 -3.40
N THR A 78 6.93 -12.67 -2.72
CA THR A 78 6.29 -12.17 -1.49
C THR A 78 5.52 -10.90 -1.78
N GLN A 79 4.29 -10.80 -1.29
CA GLN A 79 3.47 -9.61 -1.35
C GLN A 79 3.22 -9.03 0.04
N ILE A 80 2.97 -7.71 0.04
CA ILE A 80 2.43 -6.97 1.18
C ILE A 80 1.09 -6.41 0.74
N LYS A 81 0.04 -6.69 1.50
CA LYS A 81 -1.32 -6.21 1.27
C LYS A 81 -1.62 -5.09 2.26
N PHE A 82 -1.76 -3.89 1.72
CA PHE A 82 -2.24 -2.72 2.46
C PHE A 82 -3.76 -2.72 2.55
N SER A 83 -4.29 -2.08 3.59
CA SER A 83 -5.74 -1.94 3.82
C SER A 83 -6.43 -0.96 2.85
N THR A 84 -5.64 -0.13 2.16
CA THR A 84 -6.09 0.83 1.14
C THR A 84 -4.93 1.13 0.18
N SER A 85 -5.17 2.00 -0.80
CA SER A 85 -4.15 2.41 -1.79
C SER A 85 -2.91 3.03 -1.14
N VAL A 86 -1.74 2.74 -1.72
CA VAL A 86 -0.41 3.24 -1.28
C VAL A 86 -0.35 4.78 -1.22
N VAL A 87 -1.15 5.47 -2.03
CA VAL A 87 -1.23 6.94 -2.04
C VAL A 87 -1.60 7.53 -0.67
N TRP A 88 -2.39 6.82 0.13
CA TRP A 88 -2.73 7.30 1.48
C TRP A 88 -1.55 7.21 2.44
N TYR A 89 -0.75 6.16 2.32
CA TYR A 89 0.47 6.01 3.11
C TYR A 89 1.53 7.03 2.71
N GLU A 90 1.58 7.40 1.42
CA GLU A 90 2.42 8.47 0.92
C GLU A 90 1.98 9.85 1.43
N LYS A 91 0.68 10.18 1.32
CA LYS A 91 0.12 11.42 1.87
C LYS A 91 0.33 11.56 3.38
N MET A 92 0.34 10.44 4.10
CA MET A 92 0.63 10.39 5.54
C MET A 92 2.14 10.43 5.87
N GLY A 93 3.01 10.46 4.85
CA GLY A 93 4.46 10.51 5.02
C GLY A 93 5.06 9.24 5.63
N VAL A 94 4.42 8.09 5.41
CA VAL A 94 4.90 6.76 5.83
C VAL A 94 5.64 6.08 4.69
N LEU A 95 5.16 6.26 3.46
CA LEU A 95 5.82 5.86 2.23
C LEU A 95 6.28 7.09 1.46
N LYS A 96 7.26 6.90 0.58
CA LYS A 96 7.66 7.90 -0.42
C LYS A 96 7.98 7.20 -1.73
N GLU A 97 7.46 7.71 -2.85
CA GLU A 97 7.84 7.19 -4.16
C GLU A 97 9.31 7.55 -4.47
N VAL A 98 10.06 6.54 -4.92
CA VAL A 98 11.43 6.68 -5.40
C VAL A 98 11.36 7.01 -6.89
N VAL A 99 11.46 8.29 -7.21
CA VAL A 99 11.59 8.75 -8.60
C VAL A 99 13.00 8.43 -9.07
N LYS A 100 13.13 7.64 -10.14
CA LYS A 100 14.39 7.41 -10.83
C LYS A 100 14.57 8.40 -11.97
#